data_AF-A0AAV5WPY2-F1
#
_entry.id   AF-A0AAV5WPY2-F1
#
_cell.length_a   1.000
_cell.length_b   1.000
_cell.length_c   1.000
_cell.angle_alpha   90.00
_cell.angle_beta   90.00
_cell.angle_gamma   90.00
#
_symmetry.space_group_name_H-M   'P 1'
#
loop_
_entity.id
_entity.type
_entity.pdbx_description
1 polymer ?
#
loop_
_entity_poly.entity_id
_entity_poly.type
_entity_poly.pdbx_seq_one_letter_code
_entity_poly.pdbx_strand_id
1 'polypeptide(L)'
;GGEGKGEEKQSIERSMGSSPFLLPPSLLLLPFFSLSFLPFSSSFNAIPLMPDRCEACLITVREMEKSSRKMRGERSESQLIEWMESTCGELLKYHVHRDKEGIDRFQPSKSGTLNTIESLKERGVQVDLGFPDEFLSEPEAEIGQLKALCEDLLSRREEEMEQWYFEEERRDIESICQSECRQQSEL
;
A
#
# COMPACT_ATOMS: atom_id res chain seq x y z
N GLY A 1 -62.15 8.30 25.08
CA GLY A 1 -62.86 7.13 25.64
C GLY A 1 -62.19 5.89 25.10
N GLY A 2 -61.91 4.92 25.97
CA GLY A 2 -61.30 3.59 25.70
C GLY A 2 -59.78 3.67 25.47
N GLU A 3 -58.86 3.31 26.37
CA GLU A 3 -58.78 2.22 27.35
C GLU A 3 -58.77 0.82 26.71
N GLY A 4 -57.66 0.10 26.87
CA GLY A 4 -57.46 -1.25 26.33
C GLY A 4 -56.02 -1.77 26.55
N LYS A 5 -55.76 -2.18 27.79
CA LYS A 5 -54.57 -2.86 28.30
C LYS A 5 -54.49 -4.32 27.80
N GLY A 6 -53.29 -4.88 27.69
CA GLY A 6 -53.09 -6.32 27.46
C GLY A 6 -51.65 -6.76 27.70
N GLU A 7 -51.29 -7.00 28.97
CA GLU A 7 -50.17 -7.84 29.39
C GLU A 7 -50.52 -9.32 29.19
N GLU A 8 -49.58 -10.16 28.74
CA GLU A 8 -49.54 -11.57 29.12
C GLU A 8 -48.10 -12.03 29.38
N LYS A 9 -47.94 -12.63 30.57
CA LYS A 9 -46.77 -13.34 31.14
C LYS A 9 -46.67 -14.72 30.43
N GLN A 10 -45.65 -15.57 30.51
CA GLN A 10 -44.93 -16.06 31.68
C GLN A 10 -43.97 -17.20 31.23
N SER A 11 -42.82 -17.29 31.89
CA SER A 11 -42.10 -18.50 32.35
C SER A 11 -41.56 -19.57 31.39
N ILE A 12 -40.23 -19.77 31.37
CA ILE A 12 -39.39 -20.74 32.14
C ILE A 12 -39.34 -22.12 31.47
N GLU A 13 -38.15 -22.53 31.05
CA GLU A 13 -37.52 -23.78 31.50
C GLU A 13 -35.99 -23.65 31.55
N ARG A 14 -35.43 -23.91 32.74
CA ARG A 14 -34.04 -24.28 32.94
C ARG A 14 -33.89 -25.74 32.49
N SER A 15 -32.77 -26.08 31.86
CA SER A 15 -32.23 -27.43 31.97
C SER A 15 -30.74 -27.41 32.23
N MET A 16 -30.40 -27.87 33.42
CA MET A 16 -29.06 -28.26 33.85
C MET A 16 -28.81 -29.68 33.33
N GLY A 17 -27.77 -29.85 32.52
CA GLY A 17 -27.25 -31.15 32.13
C GLY A 17 -25.84 -31.34 32.69
N SER A 18 -25.76 -31.91 33.89
CA SER A 18 -24.54 -32.41 34.52
C SER A 18 -24.28 -33.85 34.11
N SER A 19 -23.04 -34.20 33.74
CA SER A 19 -22.35 -35.39 34.28
C SER A 19 -20.88 -35.53 33.83
N PRO A 20 -20.05 -36.25 34.62
CA PRO A 20 -18.59 -36.22 34.61
C PRO A 20 -18.01 -37.45 33.86
N PHE A 21 -16.82 -37.92 34.25
CA PHE A 21 -16.02 -39.08 33.79
C PHE A 21 -14.78 -38.64 32.99
N LEU A 22 -13.65 -38.38 33.65
CA LEU A 22 -12.67 -39.31 34.25
C LEU A 22 -11.44 -39.48 33.34
N LEU A 23 -10.35 -38.85 33.78
CA LEU A 23 -8.97 -39.02 33.30
C LEU A 23 -8.48 -40.46 33.54
N PRO A 24 -7.52 -40.93 32.72
CA PRO A 24 -6.44 -41.76 33.26
C PRO A 24 -5.04 -41.16 33.03
N PRO A 25 -4.08 -41.47 33.93
CA PRO A 25 -2.70 -40.99 33.91
C PRO A 25 -1.76 -41.98 33.18
N SER A 26 -0.76 -41.49 32.45
CA SER A 26 0.50 -42.18 32.03
C SER A 26 1.28 -41.20 31.13
N LEU A 27 2.13 -40.29 31.61
CA LEU A 27 3.52 -40.54 32.03
C LEU A 27 4.30 -41.49 31.10
N LEU A 28 4.65 -41.00 29.91
CA LEU A 28 5.89 -41.38 29.25
C LEU A 28 6.76 -40.13 29.09
N LEU A 29 7.75 -40.04 29.99
CA LEU A 29 8.89 -39.14 29.90
C LEU A 29 9.70 -39.51 28.66
N LEU A 30 9.55 -38.74 27.58
CA LEU A 30 10.59 -38.70 26.55
C LEU A 30 11.72 -37.80 27.06
N PRO A 31 12.97 -38.28 27.03
CA PRO A 31 14.10 -37.54 27.59
C PRO A 31 14.25 -36.22 26.85
N PHE A 32 14.46 -35.17 27.63
CA PHE A 32 14.99 -33.88 27.22
C PHE A 32 16.14 -34.10 26.22
N PHE A 33 15.81 -34.12 24.92
CA PHE A 33 16.82 -33.90 23.91
C PHE A 33 17.27 -32.47 24.15
N SER A 34 18.47 -32.35 24.70
CA SER A 34 19.24 -31.13 24.73
C SER A 34 19.53 -30.72 23.29
N LEU A 35 18.51 -30.27 22.57
CA LEU A 35 18.71 -29.30 21.53
C LEU A 35 19.18 -28.08 22.27
N SER A 36 20.50 -27.92 22.32
CA SER A 36 21.15 -26.63 22.24
C SER A 36 20.20 -25.68 21.52
N PHE A 37 19.51 -24.86 22.29
CA PHE A 37 18.84 -23.67 21.79
C PHE A 37 19.98 -22.84 21.20
N LEU A 38 20.34 -23.14 19.95
CA LEU A 38 20.86 -22.09 19.10
C LEU A 38 19.74 -21.05 19.13
N PRO A 39 20.00 -19.81 19.57
CA PRO A 39 19.07 -18.76 19.26
C PRO A 39 19.04 -18.77 17.73
N PHE A 40 17.97 -19.31 17.16
CA PHE A 40 17.63 -19.05 15.79
C PHE A 40 17.29 -17.56 15.83
N SER A 41 18.32 -16.73 15.76
CA SER A 41 18.24 -15.36 15.30
C SER A 41 17.70 -15.52 13.90
N SER A 42 16.37 -15.61 13.81
CA SER A 42 15.63 -15.38 12.60
C SER A 42 16.01 -13.97 12.21
N SER A 43 17.04 -13.88 11.38
CA SER A 43 17.14 -12.86 10.36
C SER A 43 15.86 -13.02 9.54
N PHE A 44 14.75 -12.50 10.05
CA PHE A 44 13.61 -12.15 9.23
C PHE A 44 14.15 -11.07 8.32
N ASN A 45 14.68 -11.50 7.17
CA ASN A 45 14.93 -10.62 6.05
C ASN A 45 13.63 -9.86 5.84
N ALA A 46 13.65 -8.55 6.07
CA ALA A 46 12.47 -7.72 5.92
C ALA A 46 11.88 -7.97 4.53
N ILE A 47 10.67 -8.50 4.48
CA ILE A 47 9.94 -8.69 3.23
C ILE A 47 9.73 -7.28 2.65
N PRO A 48 10.08 -7.02 1.38
CA PRO A 48 9.82 -5.72 0.76
C PRO A 48 8.33 -5.42 0.83
N LEU A 49 7.97 -4.33 1.50
CA LEU A 49 6.58 -3.94 1.67
C LEU A 49 6.11 -3.29 0.37
N MET A 50 5.43 -4.08 -0.46
CA MET A 50 4.86 -3.60 -1.71
C MET A 50 3.75 -2.59 -1.46
N PRO A 51 3.60 -1.57 -2.33
CA PRO A 51 2.48 -0.65 -2.23
C PRO A 51 1.17 -1.39 -2.45
N ASP A 52 0.17 -1.04 -1.65
CA ASP A 52 -1.19 -1.50 -1.87
C ASP A 52 -1.97 -0.56 -2.84
N ARG A 53 -3.23 -0.90 -3.12
CA ARG A 53 -4.09 -0.13 -4.02
C ARG A 53 -4.44 1.26 -3.48
N CYS A 54 -4.54 1.43 -2.17
CA CYS A 54 -4.85 2.72 -1.54
C CYS A 54 -3.64 3.65 -1.62
N GLU A 55 -2.47 3.17 -1.22
CA GLU A 55 -1.20 3.91 -1.31
C GLU A 55 -0.92 4.32 -2.75
N ALA A 56 -1.03 3.38 -3.70
CA ALA A 56 -0.82 3.67 -5.11
C ALA A 56 -1.83 4.69 -5.65
N CYS A 57 -3.10 4.63 -5.22
CA CYS A 57 -4.09 5.61 -5.61
C CYS A 57 -3.74 7.01 -5.12
N LEU A 58 -3.48 7.15 -3.82
CA LEU A 58 -3.16 8.45 -3.21
C LEU A 58 -1.91 9.09 -3.84
N ILE A 59 -0.87 8.29 -4.11
CA ILE A 59 0.35 8.79 -4.77
C ILE A 59 0.04 9.24 -6.21
N THR A 60 -0.73 8.44 -6.96
CA THR A 60 -1.09 8.73 -8.34
C THR A 60 -1.88 10.03 -8.44
N VAL A 61 -2.97 10.17 -7.67
CA VAL A 61 -3.82 11.37 -7.73
C VAL A 61 -3.10 12.62 -7.24
N ARG A 62 -2.15 12.51 -6.31
CA ARG A 62 -1.28 13.63 -5.92
C ARG A 62 -0.33 14.07 -7.03
N GLU A 63 0.25 13.13 -7.77
CA GLU A 63 1.09 13.47 -8.93
C GLU A 63 0.25 14.08 -10.07
N MET A 64 -0.97 13.59 -10.28
CA MET A 64 -1.95 14.20 -11.18
C MET A 64 -2.25 15.63 -10.74
N GLU A 65 -2.66 15.86 -9.49
CA GLU A 65 -2.98 17.19 -9.00
C GLU A 65 -1.81 18.17 -9.20
N LYS A 66 -0.59 17.73 -8.83
CA LYS A 66 0.64 18.49 -8.97
C LYS A 66 0.97 18.85 -10.42
N SER A 67 0.90 17.89 -11.34
CA SER A 67 1.22 18.09 -12.76
C SER A 67 0.14 18.91 -13.47
N SER A 68 -1.11 18.77 -13.06
CA SER A 68 -2.24 19.47 -13.65
C SER A 68 -2.18 21.00 -13.48
N ARG A 69 -1.49 21.50 -12.45
CA ARG A 69 -1.25 22.95 -12.24
C ARG A 69 -0.35 23.56 -13.32
N LYS A 70 0.40 22.73 -14.04
CA LYS A 70 1.28 23.17 -15.15
C LYS A 70 0.57 23.17 -16.49
N MET A 71 -0.60 22.53 -16.59
CA MET A 71 -1.39 22.47 -17.81
C MET A 71 -2.05 23.83 -18.06
N ARG A 72 -1.70 24.48 -19.16
CA ARG A 72 -2.31 25.73 -19.63
C ARG A 72 -2.92 25.48 -20.99
N GLY A 73 -4.14 25.96 -21.21
CA GLY A 73 -4.79 25.96 -22.51
C GLY A 73 -5.97 25.01 -22.62
N GLU A 74 -6.34 24.74 -23.87
CA GLU A 74 -7.44 23.85 -24.23
C GLU A 74 -7.13 22.41 -23.80
N ARG A 75 -8.13 21.74 -23.24
CA ARG A 75 -8.06 20.36 -22.78
C ARG A 75 -8.75 19.49 -23.81
N SER A 76 -8.06 18.46 -24.30
CA SER A 76 -8.62 17.43 -25.17
C SER A 76 -8.49 16.03 -24.58
N GLU A 77 -9.27 15.09 -25.11
CA GLU A 77 -9.25 13.69 -24.71
C GLU A 77 -7.88 13.04 -25.01
N SER A 78 -7.29 13.31 -26.17
CA SER A 78 -5.95 12.77 -26.49
C SER A 78 -4.87 13.29 -25.53
N GLN A 79 -4.95 14.56 -25.11
CA GLN A 79 -4.04 15.11 -24.10
C GLN A 79 -4.23 14.47 -22.73
N LEU A 80 -5.46 14.08 -22.37
CA LEU A 80 -5.74 13.37 -21.14
C LEU A 80 -5.02 12.01 -21.15
N ILE A 81 -5.11 11.25 -22.24
CA ILE A 81 -4.43 9.94 -22.38
C ILE A 81 -2.91 10.10 -22.26
N GLU A 82 -2.31 11.01 -23.02
CA GLU A 82 -0.87 11.29 -22.95
C GLU A 82 -0.42 11.69 -21.54
N TRP A 83 -1.25 12.48 -20.86
CA TRP A 83 -0.96 12.93 -19.51
C TRP A 83 -1.10 11.82 -18.46
N MET A 84 -2.09 10.94 -18.58
CA MET A 84 -2.26 9.77 -17.73
C MET A 84 -1.03 8.83 -17.84
N GLU A 85 -0.61 8.53 -19.07
CA GLU A 85 0.60 7.74 -19.32
C GLU A 85 1.86 8.41 -18.75
N SER A 86 2.00 9.72 -19.00
CA SER A 86 3.11 10.50 -18.45
C SER A 86 3.11 10.50 -16.92
N THR A 87 1.94 10.54 -16.27
CA THR A 87 1.83 10.52 -14.81
C THR A 87 2.40 9.23 -14.25
N CYS A 88 2.01 8.06 -14.79
CA CYS A 88 2.56 6.79 -14.33
C CYS A 88 4.06 6.65 -14.66
N GLY A 89 4.52 7.24 -15.76
CA GLY A 89 5.95 7.32 -16.09
C GLY A 89 6.77 8.14 -15.08
N GLU A 90 6.21 9.24 -14.57
CA GLU A 90 6.88 10.06 -13.54
C GLU A 90 7.05 9.32 -12.20
N LEU A 91 6.20 8.32 -11.90
CA LEU A 91 6.35 7.49 -10.70
C LEU A 91 7.65 6.68 -10.67
N LEU A 92 8.28 6.43 -11.82
CA LEU A 92 9.60 5.77 -11.87
C LEU A 92 10.73 6.61 -11.25
N LYS A 93 10.50 7.91 -11.03
CA LYS A 93 11.44 8.80 -10.33
C LYS A 93 11.30 8.74 -8.81
N TYR A 94 10.32 8.00 -8.30
CA TYR A 94 10.12 7.82 -6.87
C TYR A 94 11.10 6.79 -6.31
N HIS A 95 11.34 6.89 -5.01
CA HIS A 95 12.19 6.02 -4.21
C HIS A 95 11.49 5.67 -2.90
N VAL A 96 11.80 4.49 -2.36
CA VAL A 96 11.30 4.00 -1.08
C VAL A 96 12.25 4.36 0.06
N HIS A 97 11.73 5.17 0.97
CA HIS A 97 12.36 5.54 2.23
C HIS A 97 11.96 4.56 3.32
N ARG A 98 12.85 3.60 3.64
CA ARG A 98 12.61 2.54 4.63
C ARG A 98 12.40 3.04 6.07
N ASP A 99 12.77 4.28 6.35
CA ASP A 99 12.60 4.96 7.63
C ASP A 99 11.21 5.61 7.81
N LYS A 100 10.38 5.62 6.76
CA LYS A 100 9.05 6.22 6.75
C LYS A 100 7.96 5.16 6.56
N GLU A 101 6.73 5.54 6.89
CA GLU A 101 5.57 4.68 6.83
C GLU A 101 4.50 5.24 5.89
N GLY A 102 3.54 4.38 5.51
CA GLY A 102 2.47 4.70 4.57
C GLY A 102 2.98 5.28 3.25
N ILE A 103 2.20 6.19 2.67
CA ILE A 103 2.52 6.90 1.43
C ILE A 103 3.76 7.81 1.54
N ASP A 104 4.14 8.25 2.74
CA ASP A 104 5.31 9.12 2.93
C ASP A 104 6.64 8.41 2.65
N ARG A 105 6.63 7.06 2.62
CA ARG A 105 7.78 6.27 2.20
C ARG A 105 8.11 6.43 0.71
N PHE A 106 7.15 6.84 -0.12
CA PHE A 106 7.35 7.01 -1.56
C PHE A 106 7.62 8.48 -1.86
N GLN A 107 8.87 8.83 -2.19
CA GLN A 107 9.22 10.23 -2.50
C GLN A 107 10.12 10.31 -3.73
N PRO A 108 10.04 11.39 -4.53
CA PRO A 108 10.90 11.58 -5.69
C PRO A 108 12.38 11.83 -5.33
N SER A 109 12.69 12.08 -4.06
CA SER A 109 14.07 12.25 -3.60
C SER A 109 14.78 10.91 -3.46
N LYS A 110 15.96 10.77 -4.08
CA LYS A 110 16.86 9.63 -3.85
C LYS A 110 17.29 9.55 -2.39
N SER A 111 17.62 8.34 -1.94
CA SER A 111 18.27 8.13 -0.64
C SER A 111 19.65 8.80 -0.57
N GLY A 112 20.12 9.16 0.64
CA GLY A 112 21.40 9.85 0.83
C GLY A 112 22.59 9.12 0.20
N THR A 113 22.60 7.79 0.28
CA THR A 113 23.65 6.95 -0.33
C THR A 113 23.61 7.01 -1.85
N LEU A 114 22.44 6.89 -2.48
CA LEU A 114 22.30 6.97 -3.94
C LEU A 114 22.70 8.35 -4.49
N ASN A 115 22.29 9.42 -3.81
CA ASN A 115 22.73 10.78 -4.14
C ASN A 115 24.25 10.94 -4.04
N THR A 116 24.87 10.35 -3.02
CA THR A 116 26.32 10.41 -2.84
C THR A 116 27.04 9.67 -3.97
N ILE A 117 26.58 8.47 -4.34
CA ILE A 117 27.15 7.68 -5.42
C ILE A 117 27.07 8.45 -6.75
N GLU A 118 25.91 9.02 -7.07
CA GLU A 118 25.74 9.81 -8.30
C GLU A 118 26.61 11.06 -8.32
N SER A 119 26.74 11.78 -7.19
CA SER A 119 27.64 12.94 -7.08
C SER A 119 29.11 12.55 -7.26
N LEU A 120 29.54 11.39 -6.76
CA LEU A 120 30.89 10.89 -6.97
C LEU A 120 31.13 10.56 -8.46
N LYS A 121 30.13 9.97 -9.13
CA LYS A 121 30.17 9.68 -10.56
C LYS A 121 30.21 10.96 -11.41
N GLU A 122 29.38 11.96 -11.12
CA GLU A 122 29.38 13.27 -11.80
C GLU A 122 30.74 13.99 -11.69
N ARG A 123 31.46 13.78 -10.58
CA ARG A 123 32.79 14.34 -10.34
C ARG A 123 33.92 13.55 -11.02
N GLY A 124 33.60 12.52 -11.79
CA GLY A 124 34.57 11.69 -12.51
C GLY A 124 35.34 10.72 -11.63
N VAL A 125 34.89 10.50 -10.39
CA VAL A 125 35.47 9.48 -9.52
C VAL A 125 34.88 8.13 -9.92
N GLN A 126 35.73 7.23 -10.45
CA GLN A 126 35.34 5.84 -10.66
C GLN A 126 35.17 5.18 -9.30
N VAL A 127 33.94 5.02 -8.84
CA VAL A 127 33.61 4.17 -7.71
C VAL A 127 33.46 2.76 -8.26
N ASP A 128 34.43 1.89 -7.98
CA ASP A 128 34.31 0.47 -8.29
C ASP A 128 33.29 -0.15 -7.32
N LEU A 129 32.02 -0.18 -7.74
CA LEU A 129 30.91 -0.72 -6.96
C LEU A 129 30.83 -2.25 -7.03
N GLY A 130 31.65 -2.90 -7.89
CA GLY A 130 31.60 -4.34 -8.12
C GLY A 130 30.39 -4.83 -8.92
N PHE A 131 29.56 -3.90 -9.44
CA PHE A 131 28.43 -4.18 -10.34
C PHE A 131 28.30 -3.05 -11.37
N PRO A 132 27.78 -3.32 -12.59
CA PRO A 132 27.66 -2.31 -13.63
C PRO A 132 26.59 -1.25 -13.28
N ASP A 133 26.85 -0.02 -13.74
CA ASP A 133 26.06 1.17 -13.44
C ASP A 133 24.56 1.06 -13.76
N GLU A 134 24.17 0.17 -14.67
CA GLU A 134 22.78 -0.07 -15.07
C GLU A 134 21.88 -0.50 -13.91
N PHE A 135 22.44 -1.19 -12.90
CA PHE A 135 21.68 -1.60 -11.72
C PHE A 135 21.39 -0.43 -10.75
N LEU A 136 22.12 0.69 -10.83
CA LEU A 136 21.81 1.90 -10.05
C LEU A 136 20.65 2.69 -10.64
N SER A 137 20.34 2.47 -11.92
CA SER A 137 19.23 3.12 -12.64
C SER A 137 17.94 2.31 -12.63
N GLU A 138 17.98 1.06 -12.15
CA GLU A 138 16.78 0.23 -12.05
C GLU A 138 15.88 0.73 -10.91
N PRO A 139 14.58 0.94 -11.14
CA PRO A 139 13.65 1.29 -10.08
C PRO A 139 13.57 0.16 -9.06
N GLU A 140 13.37 0.52 -7.79
CA GLU A 140 13.11 -0.47 -6.73
C GLU A 140 11.84 -1.28 -7.08
N ALA A 141 11.78 -2.55 -6.66
CA ALA A 141 10.67 -3.44 -7.04
C ALA A 141 9.30 -2.87 -6.61
N GLU A 142 9.27 -2.20 -5.47
CA GLU A 142 8.12 -1.45 -4.95
C GLU A 142 7.69 -0.31 -5.89
N ILE A 143 8.64 0.38 -6.53
CA ILE A 143 8.37 1.46 -7.49
C ILE A 143 7.87 0.89 -8.82
N GLY A 144 8.40 -0.26 -9.24
CA GLY A 144 7.85 -1.01 -10.38
C GLY A 144 6.39 -1.42 -10.14
N GLN A 145 6.09 -1.93 -8.94
CA GLN A 145 4.73 -2.28 -8.53
C GLN A 145 3.82 -1.05 -8.42
N LEU A 146 4.35 0.07 -7.92
CA LEU A 146 3.63 1.35 -7.85
C LEU A 146 3.21 1.82 -9.24
N LYS A 147 4.12 1.78 -10.22
CA LYS A 147 3.78 2.12 -11.62
C LYS A 147 2.71 1.18 -12.18
N ALA A 148 2.84 -0.13 -11.97
CA ALA A 148 1.84 -1.08 -12.46
C ALA A 148 0.45 -0.84 -11.85
N LEU A 149 0.38 -0.47 -10.56
CA LEU A 149 -0.87 -0.11 -9.90
C LEU A 149 -1.44 1.23 -10.41
N CYS A 150 -0.58 2.20 -10.75
CA CYS A 150 -1.01 3.44 -11.41
C CYS A 150 -1.67 3.14 -12.76
N GLU A 151 -1.05 2.32 -13.60
CA GLU A 151 -1.59 1.95 -14.91
C GLU A 151 -2.95 1.21 -14.78
N ASP A 152 -3.05 0.27 -13.84
CA ASP A 152 -4.32 -0.40 -13.51
C ASP A 152 -5.39 0.57 -12.98
N LEU A 153 -5.00 1.51 -12.12
CA LEU A 153 -5.91 2.50 -11.55
C LEU A 153 -6.49 3.42 -12.64
N LEU A 154 -5.63 4.03 -13.46
CA LEU A 154 -6.06 4.96 -14.51
C LEU A 154 -6.93 4.25 -15.56
N SER A 155 -6.66 2.97 -15.84
CA SER A 155 -7.52 2.18 -16.72
C SER A 155 -8.89 1.88 -16.09
N ARG A 156 -8.95 1.50 -14.80
CA ARG A 156 -10.23 1.15 -14.15
C ARG A 156 -11.10 2.37 -13.80
N ARG A 157 -10.48 3.55 -13.64
CA ARG A 157 -11.12 4.79 -13.18
C ARG A 157 -11.16 5.86 -14.25
N GLU A 158 -11.02 5.48 -15.52
CA GLU A 158 -10.94 6.41 -16.65
C GLU A 158 -12.07 7.45 -16.64
N GLU A 159 -13.32 7.01 -16.41
CA GLU A 159 -14.49 7.91 -16.37
C GLU A 159 -14.39 8.98 -15.26
N GLU A 160 -13.91 8.60 -14.06
CA GLU A 160 -13.74 9.53 -12.94
C GLU A 160 -12.59 10.51 -13.19
N MET A 161 -11.51 10.02 -13.81
CA MET A 161 -10.35 10.84 -14.19
C MET A 161 -10.72 11.83 -15.30
N GLU A 162 -11.50 11.39 -16.28
CA GLU A 162 -12.02 12.22 -17.37
C GLU A 162 -12.95 13.31 -16.82
N GLN A 163 -13.91 12.92 -15.98
CA GLN A 163 -14.83 13.87 -15.36
C GLN A 163 -14.05 14.94 -14.58
N TRP A 164 -13.08 14.54 -13.75
CA TRP A 164 -12.25 15.47 -12.99
C TRP A 164 -11.39 16.37 -13.89
N TYR A 165 -10.85 15.83 -14.98
CA TYR A 165 -9.95 16.56 -15.89
C TYR A 165 -10.65 17.70 -16.63
N PHE A 166 -11.88 17.46 -17.08
CA PHE A 166 -12.68 18.45 -17.84
C PHE A 166 -13.53 19.37 -16.96
N GLU A 167 -13.67 19.09 -15.66
CA GLU A 167 -14.42 19.96 -14.74
C GLU A 167 -13.72 21.33 -14.58
N GLU A 168 -14.48 22.42 -14.75
CA GLU A 168 -13.95 23.79 -14.60
C GLU A 168 -13.56 24.08 -13.14
N GLU A 169 -14.41 23.65 -12.20
CA GLU A 169 -14.17 23.71 -10.76
C GLU A 169 -13.76 22.32 -10.27
N ARG A 170 -12.45 22.10 -10.20
CA ARG A 170 -11.91 20.80 -9.80
C ARG A 170 -12.26 20.48 -8.36
N ARG A 171 -13.02 19.39 -8.21
CA ARG A 171 -13.22 18.74 -6.92
C ARG A 171 -11.90 18.16 -6.41
N ASP A 172 -11.87 17.84 -5.12
CA ASP A 172 -10.74 17.15 -4.51
C ASP A 172 -10.50 15.79 -5.19
N ILE A 173 -9.35 15.64 -5.85
CA ILE A 173 -9.02 14.44 -6.62
C ILE A 173 -8.79 13.23 -5.71
N GLU A 174 -8.43 13.44 -4.44
CA GLU A 174 -8.27 12.34 -3.48
C GLU A 174 -9.59 11.59 -3.24
N SER A 175 -10.74 12.20 -3.56
CA SER A 175 -12.06 11.55 -3.49
C SER A 175 -12.20 10.32 -4.40
N ILE A 176 -11.42 10.24 -5.49
CA ILE A 176 -11.39 9.07 -6.40
C ILE A 176 -10.87 7.83 -5.66
N CYS A 177 -10.04 8.00 -4.63
CA CYS A 177 -9.40 6.89 -3.91
C CYS A 177 -10.23 6.27 -2.77
N GLN A 178 -11.44 6.77 -2.52
CA GLN A 178 -12.24 6.33 -1.35
C GLN A 178 -12.50 4.82 -1.33
N SER A 179 -12.79 4.24 -2.48
CA SER A 179 -13.07 2.80 -2.62
C SER A 179 -11.83 1.92 -2.46
N GLU A 180 -10.68 2.38 -2.97
CA GLU A 180 -9.38 1.73 -2.89
C GLU A 180 -8.91 1.64 -1.43
N CYS A 181 -9.20 2.67 -0.65
CA CYS A 181 -8.81 2.76 0.76
C CYS A 181 -9.80 2.10 1.73
N ARG A 182 -11.07 1.86 1.36
CA ARG A 182 -12.03 1.17 2.25
C ARG A 182 -11.69 -0.30 2.49
N GLN A 183 -11.09 -0.98 1.51
CA GLN A 183 -10.81 -2.42 1.56
C GLN A 183 -9.72 -2.81 2.58
N GLN A 184 -9.04 -1.83 3.19
CA GLN A 184 -7.97 -2.07 4.16
C GLN A 184 -8.46 -2.27 5.61
N SER A 185 -9.75 -2.06 5.86
CA SER A 185 -10.33 -2.14 7.21
C SER A 185 -10.91 -3.52 7.57
N GLU A 186 -10.88 -4.48 6.65
CA GLU A 186 -11.49 -5.81 6.81
C GLU A 186 -10.48 -6.98 6.92
N LEU A 187 -9.18 -6.69 7.03
CA LEU A 187 -8.10 -7.69 7.19
C LEU A 187 -7.32 -7.49 8.48
#